data_AF-A0A7X1P7A8-F1
#
_entry.id   AF-A0A7X1P7A8-F1
#
_cell.length_a   1.000
_cell.length_b   1.000
_cell.length_c   1.000
_cell.angle_alpha   90.00
_cell.angle_beta   90.00
_cell.angle_gamma   90.00
#
_symmetry.space_group_name_H-M   'P 1'
#
loop_
_entity.id
_entity.type
_entity.pdbx_description
1 polymer ?
#
loop_
_entity_poly.entity_id
_entity_poly.type
_entity_poly.pdbx_seq_one_letter_code
_entity_poly.pdbx_strand_id
1 'polypeptide(L)'
;MHGHKFEVTCTDGGWVPKGARWPETTVDMAIGQMRAFEFIADNPGDWAFHCHKSHHVMNAMGHDIPTMIGVDHRGIAEKIIKLVPDYMVMGERGMADMGEMEMPIPDNTLPMMSGTGPFGPIEMGGMFTVVKIREGLAAGDYKDLGWYKHPAGTVAYEWTGAEPAAQRLAVGSAAPKAGQELRARKPTGHGGH
;
A
#
# COMPACT_ATOMS: atom_id res chain seq x y z
N MET A 1 5.47 4.06 -8.61
CA MET A 1 5.16 5.50 -8.49
C MET A 1 3.71 5.69 -8.85
N HIS A 2 2.92 6.29 -7.98
CA HIS A 2 1.50 6.53 -8.23
C HIS A 2 1.31 7.72 -9.19
N GLY A 3 0.16 7.76 -9.85
CA GLY A 3 -0.26 8.86 -10.74
C GLY A 3 0.51 9.00 -12.05
N HIS A 4 1.58 8.22 -12.26
CA HIS A 4 2.50 8.37 -13.36
C HIS A 4 2.99 7.02 -13.87
N LYS A 5 3.18 6.94 -15.19
CA LYS A 5 4.08 5.97 -15.81
C LYS A 5 5.46 6.59 -15.94
N PHE A 6 6.48 5.76 -15.88
CA PHE A 6 7.86 6.14 -16.15
C PHE A 6 8.48 5.21 -17.19
N GLU A 7 9.57 5.64 -17.80
CA GLU A 7 10.37 4.82 -18.70
C GLU A 7 11.66 4.44 -17.99
N VAL A 8 12.04 3.16 -18.02
CA VAL A 8 13.35 2.74 -17.51
C VAL A 8 14.40 3.06 -18.56
N THR A 9 15.33 3.95 -18.22
CA THR A 9 16.29 4.53 -19.17
C THR A 9 17.73 4.08 -18.93
N CYS A 10 18.03 3.48 -17.77
CA CYS A 10 19.35 2.96 -17.43
C CYS A 10 19.23 1.71 -16.56
N THR A 11 20.15 0.77 -16.75
CA THR A 11 20.39 -0.35 -15.84
C THR A 11 21.80 -0.27 -15.24
N ASP A 12 22.17 -1.25 -14.43
CA ASP A 12 23.54 -1.46 -13.96
C ASP A 12 24.56 -1.64 -15.09
N GLY A 13 24.11 -1.96 -16.31
CA GLY A 13 24.94 -2.00 -17.53
C GLY A 13 25.07 -0.67 -18.28
N GLY A 14 24.42 0.40 -17.82
CA GLY A 14 24.43 1.73 -18.45
C GLY A 14 23.12 2.11 -19.13
N TRP A 15 23.17 3.22 -19.90
CA TRP A 15 22.00 3.80 -20.55
C TRP A 15 21.42 2.89 -21.63
N VAL A 16 20.11 2.66 -21.56
CA VAL A 16 19.36 1.86 -22.53
C VAL A 16 19.06 2.73 -23.77
N PRO A 17 19.36 2.25 -25.00
CA PRO A 17 19.03 2.98 -26.23
C PRO A 17 17.54 3.31 -26.32
N LYS A 18 17.19 4.49 -26.83
CA LYS A 18 15.80 5.00 -26.81
C LYS A 18 14.75 4.02 -27.35
N GLY A 19 15.06 3.25 -28.39
CA GLY A 19 14.14 2.26 -28.96
C GLY A 19 13.99 0.96 -28.16
N ALA A 20 14.81 0.74 -27.13
CA ALA A 20 14.81 -0.44 -26.26
C ALA A 20 14.43 -0.13 -24.81
N ARG A 21 14.18 1.15 -24.49
CA ARG A 21 13.63 1.55 -23.20
C ARG A 21 12.18 1.08 -23.09
N TRP A 22 11.69 0.86 -21.88
CA TRP A 22 10.34 0.32 -21.67
C TRP A 22 9.57 1.08 -20.59
N PRO A 23 8.23 1.19 -20.73
CA PRO A 23 7.39 1.87 -19.76
C PRO A 23 7.05 0.96 -18.57
N GLU A 24 6.97 1.54 -17.38
CA GLU A 24 6.64 0.88 -16.12
C GLU A 24 5.88 1.83 -15.17
N THR A 25 5.26 1.27 -14.14
CA THR A 25 4.79 2.01 -12.94
C THR A 25 5.45 1.49 -11.67
N THR A 26 6.02 0.29 -11.74
CA THR A 26 6.78 -0.40 -10.70
C THR A 26 7.88 -1.19 -11.40
N VAL A 27 9.11 -1.17 -10.86
CA VAL A 27 10.22 -1.96 -11.39
C VAL A 27 10.83 -2.77 -10.26
N ASP A 28 11.05 -4.05 -10.49
CA ASP A 28 11.79 -4.88 -9.55
C ASP A 28 13.28 -4.50 -9.58
N MET A 29 13.84 -4.31 -8.39
CA MET A 29 15.25 -4.03 -8.18
C MET A 29 15.81 -5.03 -7.18
N ALA A 30 16.68 -5.92 -7.65
CA ALA A 30 17.41 -6.85 -6.81
C ALA A 30 18.63 -6.18 -6.16
N ILE A 31 19.21 -6.87 -5.18
CA ILE A 31 20.43 -6.40 -4.49
C ILE A 31 21.55 -6.20 -5.52
N GLY A 32 22.18 -5.03 -5.48
CA GLY A 32 23.28 -4.65 -6.38
C GLY A 32 22.84 -4.07 -7.73
N GLN A 33 21.54 -4.06 -8.04
CA GLN A 33 21.04 -3.43 -9.26
C GLN A 33 20.82 -1.93 -9.08
N MET A 34 20.97 -1.20 -10.18
CA MET A 34 20.55 0.19 -10.30
C MET A 34 19.61 0.36 -11.48
N ARG A 35 18.67 1.29 -11.35
CA ARG A 35 17.79 1.73 -12.41
C ARG A 35 17.77 3.25 -12.41
N ALA A 36 17.88 3.86 -13.59
CA ALA A 36 17.38 5.22 -13.78
C ALA A 36 16.05 5.13 -14.50
N PHE A 37 15.09 5.92 -14.05
CA PHE A 37 13.83 6.08 -14.73
C PHE A 37 13.52 7.55 -14.96
N GLU A 38 12.83 7.83 -16.05
CA GLU A 38 12.39 9.18 -16.43
C GLU A 38 10.86 9.19 -16.45
N PHE A 39 10.26 10.26 -15.94
CA PHE A 39 8.82 10.47 -16.03
C PHE A 39 8.52 11.93 -16.35
N ILE A 40 7.36 12.16 -16.95
CA ILE A 40 6.85 13.50 -17.21
C ILE A 40 5.98 13.87 -16.02
N ALA A 41 6.29 14.96 -15.31
CA ALA A 41 5.52 15.44 -14.17
C ALA A 41 4.30 16.26 -14.62
N ASP A 42 3.41 15.66 -15.40
CA ASP A 42 2.24 16.31 -16.04
C ASP A 42 0.93 16.15 -15.25
N ASN A 43 0.97 15.47 -14.10
CA ASN A 43 -0.19 15.23 -13.26
C ASN A 43 0.01 15.84 -11.86
N PRO A 44 -0.33 17.13 -11.66
CA PRO A 44 -0.20 17.82 -10.37
C PRO A 44 -0.92 17.08 -9.24
N GLY A 45 -0.22 16.86 -8.13
CA GLY A 45 -0.74 16.05 -7.03
C GLY A 45 0.32 15.70 -5.99
N ASP A 46 -0.10 14.96 -4.97
CA ASP A 46 0.78 14.30 -4.00
C ASP A 46 0.74 12.80 -4.26
N TRP A 47 1.85 12.24 -4.76
CA TRP A 47 1.88 10.87 -5.25
C TRP A 47 2.77 9.98 -4.41
N ALA A 48 2.21 8.87 -3.93
CA ALA A 48 2.98 7.85 -3.23
C ALA A 48 4.05 7.26 -4.17
N PHE A 49 5.28 7.18 -3.69
CA PHE A 49 6.38 6.47 -4.31
C PHE A 49 7.02 5.56 -3.28
N HIS A 50 6.88 4.26 -3.49
CA HIS A 50 7.27 3.28 -2.49
C HIS A 50 7.59 1.92 -3.11
N CYS A 51 8.23 1.07 -2.30
CA CYS A 51 8.36 -0.34 -2.63
C CYS A 51 6.98 -1.01 -2.58
N HIS A 52 6.64 -1.83 -3.57
CA HIS A 52 5.36 -2.53 -3.61
C HIS A 52 5.39 -3.90 -2.90
N LYS A 53 6.49 -4.24 -2.23
CA LYS A 53 6.56 -5.41 -1.35
C LYS A 53 5.97 -4.99 0.00
N SER A 54 4.80 -5.52 0.36
CA SER A 54 4.04 -5.04 1.52
C SER A 54 4.86 -5.01 2.82
N HIS A 55 5.70 -6.02 3.07
CA HIS A 55 6.56 -6.04 4.26
C HIS A 55 7.69 -4.98 4.27
N HIS A 56 8.01 -4.34 3.13
CA HIS A 56 9.01 -3.28 3.05
C HIS A 56 8.45 -1.90 3.44
N VAL A 57 7.12 -1.75 3.48
CA VAL A 57 6.46 -0.48 3.86
C VAL A 57 5.93 -0.47 5.30
N MET A 58 6.29 -1.49 6.10
CA MET A 58 5.75 -1.69 7.45
C MET A 58 6.81 -1.60 8.57
N ASN A 59 8.08 -1.36 8.23
CA ASN A 59 9.22 -1.27 9.17
C ASN A 59 9.19 -2.35 10.26
N ALA A 60 9.09 -1.96 11.54
CA ALA A 60 9.26 -2.82 12.72
C ALA A 60 8.05 -3.76 12.99
N MET A 61 7.44 -4.28 11.94
CA MET A 61 6.38 -5.27 12.02
C MET A 61 6.95 -6.69 11.93
N GLY A 62 6.46 -7.57 12.80
CA GLY A 62 6.87 -8.98 12.80
C GLY A 62 6.44 -9.72 11.55
N HIS A 63 7.32 -10.58 11.03
CA HIS A 63 6.97 -11.60 10.05
C HIS A 63 6.46 -12.87 10.77
N ASP A 64 5.76 -13.75 10.04
CA ASP A 64 5.25 -15.05 10.51
C ASP A 64 4.20 -15.01 11.64
N ILE A 65 3.60 -13.85 11.91
CA ILE A 65 2.43 -13.74 12.78
C ILE A 65 1.16 -14.05 11.96
N PRO A 66 0.25 -14.93 12.43
CA PRO A 66 -1.02 -15.16 11.77
C PRO A 66 -1.81 -13.86 11.57
N THR A 67 -2.46 -13.73 10.41
CA THR A 67 -3.39 -12.61 10.19
C THR A 67 -4.61 -12.77 11.09
N MET A 68 -4.89 -11.75 11.91
CA MET A 68 -6.03 -11.73 12.83
C MET A 68 -7.21 -10.92 12.27
N ILE A 69 -7.13 -10.51 11.00
CA ILE A 69 -8.16 -9.70 10.34
C ILE A 69 -9.47 -10.49 10.31
N GLY A 70 -10.53 -9.90 10.86
CA GLY A 70 -11.87 -10.50 10.90
C GLY A 70 -12.08 -11.58 11.97
N VAL A 71 -11.10 -11.83 12.84
CA VAL A 71 -11.29 -12.69 14.02
C VAL A 71 -12.08 -11.91 15.08
N ASP A 72 -13.15 -12.52 15.61
CA ASP A 72 -13.95 -11.93 16.69
C ASP A 72 -13.27 -12.14 18.04
N HIS A 73 -12.64 -11.08 18.58
CA HIS A 73 -11.97 -11.11 19.88
C HIS A 73 -12.89 -10.76 21.05
N ARG A 74 -14.18 -10.46 20.82
CA ARG A 74 -15.10 -10.03 21.89
C ARG A 74 -15.22 -11.10 22.96
N GLY A 75 -15.09 -10.68 24.23
CA GLY A 75 -15.11 -11.58 25.39
C GLY A 75 -13.88 -12.50 25.55
N ILE A 76 -13.08 -12.74 24.51
CA ILE A 76 -11.77 -13.41 24.61
C ILE A 76 -10.71 -12.41 25.06
N ALA A 77 -10.64 -11.24 24.40
CA ALA A 77 -9.73 -10.16 24.77
C ALA A 77 -9.88 -9.77 26.24
N GLU A 78 -11.12 -9.64 26.74
CA GLU A 78 -11.40 -9.34 28.15
C GLU A 78 -10.85 -10.40 29.12
N LYS A 79 -10.89 -11.68 28.74
CA LYS A 79 -10.33 -12.76 29.55
C LYS A 79 -8.81 -12.76 29.52
N ILE A 80 -8.20 -12.46 28.37
CA ILE A 80 -6.75 -12.36 28.22
C ILE A 80 -6.23 -11.17 29.03
N ILE A 81 -6.85 -9.99 28.93
CA ILE A 81 -6.46 -8.78 29.67
C ILE A 81 -6.50 -9.00 31.18
N LYS A 82 -7.45 -9.80 31.69
CA LYS A 82 -7.51 -10.17 33.12
C LYS A 82 -6.31 -11.01 33.59
N LEU A 83 -5.65 -11.73 32.68
CA LEU A 83 -4.48 -12.56 32.97
C LEU A 83 -3.17 -11.84 32.64
N VAL A 84 -3.17 -11.04 31.57
CA VAL A 84 -2.03 -10.28 31.04
C VAL A 84 -2.50 -8.84 30.80
N PRO A 85 -2.35 -7.95 31.79
CA PRO A 85 -2.88 -6.58 31.72
C PRO A 85 -2.34 -5.75 30.55
N ASP A 86 -1.14 -6.06 30.08
CA ASP A 86 -0.47 -5.35 28.98
C ASP A 86 -0.82 -5.94 27.59
N TYR A 87 -1.77 -6.88 27.50
CA TYR A 87 -2.18 -7.44 26.23
C TYR A 87 -2.96 -6.43 25.40
N MET A 88 -2.46 -6.14 24.20
CA MET A 88 -3.13 -5.32 23.20
C MET A 88 -3.52 -6.17 22.00
N VAL A 89 -4.80 -6.11 21.63
CA VAL A 89 -5.30 -6.76 20.42
C VAL A 89 -4.84 -5.94 19.22
N MET A 90 -4.04 -6.58 18.38
CA MET A 90 -3.44 -5.93 17.21
C MET A 90 -3.95 -6.57 15.92
N GLY A 91 -4.27 -5.74 14.92
CA GLY A 91 -4.52 -6.19 13.54
C GLY A 91 -5.90 -6.81 13.26
N GLU A 92 -6.94 -6.52 14.06
CA GLU A 92 -8.29 -7.06 13.80
C GLU A 92 -9.02 -6.36 12.63
N ARG A 93 -8.83 -5.03 12.45
CA ARG A 93 -9.49 -4.23 11.38
C ARG A 93 -8.51 -3.73 10.31
N GLY A 94 -7.26 -4.17 10.37
CA GLY A 94 -6.21 -3.79 9.44
C GLY A 94 -5.01 -3.16 10.14
N MET A 95 -4.02 -2.74 9.35
CA MET A 95 -2.80 -2.13 9.88
C MET A 95 -2.96 -0.63 10.18
N ALA A 96 -3.98 0.00 9.60
CA ALA A 96 -4.39 1.38 9.88
C ALA A 96 -4.56 1.66 11.37
N ASP A 97 -5.33 0.80 12.04
CA ASP A 97 -5.64 0.87 13.48
C ASP A 97 -4.38 0.97 14.35
N MET A 98 -3.30 0.33 13.91
CA MET A 98 -2.02 0.30 14.63
C MET A 98 -1.31 1.66 14.61
N GLY A 99 -1.56 2.47 13.57
CA GLY A 99 -1.01 3.82 13.46
C GLY A 99 -1.66 4.82 14.42
N GLU A 100 -2.89 4.54 14.87
CA GLU A 100 -3.60 5.36 15.88
C GLU A 100 -3.23 4.97 17.31
N MET A 101 -2.63 3.79 17.50
CA MET A 101 -2.18 3.26 18.79
C MET A 101 -0.67 3.45 18.95
N GLU A 102 -0.25 4.64 19.41
CA GLU A 102 1.16 4.91 19.68
C GLU A 102 1.69 4.01 20.81
N MET A 103 2.51 3.03 20.43
CA MET A 103 3.21 2.13 21.33
C MET A 103 4.60 2.68 21.63
N PRO A 104 5.08 2.65 22.89
CA PRO A 104 6.47 2.97 23.18
C PRO A 104 7.39 1.94 22.50
N ILE A 105 8.17 2.40 21.52
CA ILE A 105 9.19 1.64 20.82
C ILE A 105 10.59 2.14 21.22
N PRO A 106 11.64 1.30 21.16
CA PRO A 106 13.00 1.76 21.43
C PRO A 106 13.39 2.93 20.51
N ASP A 107 14.10 3.93 21.05
CA ASP A 107 14.46 5.18 20.36
C ASP A 107 15.21 4.98 19.02
N ASN A 108 15.88 3.83 18.85
CA ASN A 108 16.61 3.47 17.62
C ASN A 108 15.77 2.70 16.60
N THR A 109 14.45 2.61 16.81
CA THR A 109 13.52 1.92 15.91
C THR A 109 12.99 2.88 14.86
N LEU A 110 13.04 2.48 13.59
CA LEU A 110 12.42 3.26 12.53
C LEU A 110 10.89 3.28 12.73
N PRO A 111 10.23 4.45 12.59
CA PRO A 111 8.78 4.57 12.77
C PRO A 111 8.01 3.58 11.90
N MET A 112 7.06 2.85 12.49
CA MET A 112 6.23 1.87 11.77
C MET A 112 5.34 2.53 10.72
N MET A 113 4.88 3.75 11.01
CA MET A 113 4.14 4.65 10.12
C MET A 113 4.90 5.97 10.03
N SER A 114 4.87 6.64 8.88
CA SER A 114 5.65 7.87 8.67
C SER A 114 4.80 9.04 8.21
N GLY A 115 4.59 9.98 9.12
CA GLY A 115 4.01 11.30 8.84
C GLY A 115 2.48 11.33 8.73
N THR A 116 1.96 12.53 8.53
CA THR A 116 0.53 12.81 8.40
C THR A 116 0.27 13.54 7.09
N GLY A 117 -0.67 13.04 6.31
CA GLY A 117 -1.14 13.64 5.07
C GLY A 117 -2.34 14.57 5.29
N PRO A 118 -2.92 15.13 4.21
CA PRO A 118 -4.08 16.02 4.31
C PRO A 118 -5.36 15.30 4.75
N PHE A 119 -5.37 13.97 4.74
CA PHE A 119 -6.54 13.13 5.07
C PHE A 119 -6.31 12.20 6.27
N GLY A 120 -5.24 12.40 7.04
CA GLY A 120 -4.92 11.58 8.21
C GLY A 120 -3.52 10.97 8.16
N PRO A 121 -3.24 9.98 9.03
CA PRO A 121 -1.96 9.29 9.09
C PRO A 121 -1.57 8.66 7.75
N ILE A 122 -0.29 8.74 7.39
CA ILE A 122 0.23 7.98 6.25
C ILE A 122 0.65 6.61 6.77
N GLU A 123 -0.16 5.61 6.44
CA GLU A 123 -0.06 4.25 6.96
C GLU A 123 1.07 3.41 6.34
N MET A 124 2.17 4.06 5.97
CA MET A 124 3.36 3.43 5.41
C MET A 124 4.59 3.99 6.10
N GLY A 125 5.41 3.09 6.65
CA GLY A 125 6.77 3.37 7.10
C GLY A 125 7.81 2.89 6.08
N GLY A 126 9.07 3.26 6.30
CA GLY A 126 10.19 2.63 5.61
C GLY A 126 10.44 3.17 4.22
N MET A 127 10.37 2.31 3.19
CA MET A 127 10.64 2.69 1.79
C MET A 127 9.46 3.43 1.14
N PHE A 128 9.05 4.56 1.74
CA PHE A 128 7.97 5.41 1.28
C PHE A 128 8.45 6.85 1.06
N THR A 129 7.89 7.51 0.06
CA THR A 129 8.13 8.92 -0.28
C THR A 129 6.87 9.51 -0.89
N VAL A 130 6.60 10.79 -0.62
CA VAL A 130 5.57 11.54 -1.35
C VAL A 130 6.24 12.42 -2.40
N VAL A 131 5.95 12.15 -3.67
CA VAL A 131 6.37 12.99 -4.80
C VAL A 131 5.34 14.09 -4.98
N LYS A 132 5.75 15.35 -4.70
CA LYS A 132 4.90 16.53 -4.86
C LYS A 132 5.11 17.14 -6.23
N ILE A 133 4.06 17.16 -7.05
CA ILE A 133 4.10 17.79 -8.38
C ILE A 133 3.24 19.04 -8.34
N ARG A 134 3.85 20.18 -8.68
CA ARG A 134 3.24 21.51 -8.61
C ARG A 134 3.61 22.32 -9.84
N GLU A 135 2.66 23.13 -10.29
CA GLU A 135 2.96 24.22 -11.21
C GLU A 135 3.65 25.38 -10.46
N GLY A 136 4.33 26.25 -11.21
CA GLY A 136 4.94 27.46 -10.66
C GLY A 136 6.26 27.25 -9.92
N LEU A 137 6.83 26.04 -9.93
CA LEU A 137 8.20 25.77 -9.48
C LEU A 137 9.16 25.86 -10.65
N ALA A 138 10.17 26.72 -10.54
CA ALA A 138 11.24 26.81 -11.53
C ALA A 138 12.24 25.65 -11.38
N ALA A 139 13.07 25.44 -12.41
CA ALA A 139 14.17 24.47 -12.31
C ALA A 139 15.11 24.85 -11.15
N GLY A 140 15.34 23.92 -10.22
CA GLY A 140 16.14 24.16 -9.01
C GLY A 140 15.42 24.92 -7.90
N ASP A 141 14.12 25.17 -8.02
CA ASP A 141 13.29 25.67 -6.93
C ASP A 141 12.81 24.50 -6.04
N TYR A 142 13.25 24.51 -4.78
CA TYR A 142 12.96 23.48 -3.78
C TYR A 142 11.94 23.95 -2.73
N LYS A 143 11.21 25.04 -2.99
CA LYS A 143 10.20 25.55 -2.07
C LYS A 143 9.07 24.53 -1.86
N ASP A 144 8.73 24.26 -0.61
CA ASP A 144 7.53 23.50 -0.28
C ASP A 144 6.29 24.39 -0.37
N LEU A 145 5.38 24.05 -1.29
CA LEU A 145 4.09 24.72 -1.48
C LEU A 145 2.96 24.08 -0.65
N GLY A 146 3.29 23.11 0.21
CA GLY A 146 2.35 22.37 1.04
C GLY A 146 1.62 21.26 0.30
N TRP A 147 0.53 20.77 0.90
CA TRP A 147 -0.34 19.75 0.31
C TRP A 147 -1.07 20.25 -0.94
N TYR A 148 -1.34 19.34 -1.86
CA TYR A 148 -2.01 19.64 -3.12
C TYR A 148 -3.42 20.16 -2.85
N LYS A 149 -3.78 21.25 -3.53
CA LYS A 149 -5.12 21.83 -3.42
C LYS A 149 -6.04 21.15 -4.41
N HIS A 150 -6.77 20.16 -3.94
CA HIS A 150 -7.73 19.42 -4.73
C HIS A 150 -8.82 20.35 -5.29
N PRO A 151 -9.17 20.25 -6.59
CA PRO A 151 -10.27 21.01 -7.16
C PRO A 151 -11.60 20.71 -6.46
N ALA A 152 -12.50 21.70 -6.43
CA ALA A 152 -13.80 21.55 -5.79
C ALA A 152 -14.57 20.36 -6.37
N GLY A 153 -15.15 19.52 -5.49
CA GLY A 153 -15.90 18.33 -5.88
C GLY A 153 -15.06 17.10 -6.23
N THR A 154 -13.73 17.14 -6.14
CA THR A 154 -12.86 15.98 -6.45
C THR A 154 -12.48 15.13 -5.25
N VAL A 155 -12.68 15.66 -4.04
CA VAL A 155 -12.41 14.93 -2.78
C VAL A 155 -13.66 14.17 -2.37
N ALA A 156 -13.47 12.94 -1.92
CA ALA A 156 -14.55 12.15 -1.34
C ALA A 156 -15.15 12.86 -0.12
N TYR A 157 -16.46 12.70 0.06
CA TYR A 157 -17.20 13.23 1.20
C TYR A 157 -18.13 12.16 1.74
N GLU A 158 -18.51 12.28 3.00
CA GLU A 158 -19.47 11.37 3.62
C GLU A 158 -20.81 11.43 2.88
N TRP A 159 -21.30 10.27 2.43
CA TRP A 159 -22.61 10.16 1.80
C TRP A 159 -23.69 10.04 2.88
N THR A 160 -24.51 11.08 3.02
CA THR A 160 -25.62 11.12 3.99
C THR A 160 -26.98 10.77 3.39
N GLY A 161 -27.02 10.41 2.09
CA GLY A 161 -28.22 10.00 1.39
C GLY A 161 -28.51 8.50 1.52
N ALA A 162 -29.62 8.05 0.94
CA ALA A 162 -29.87 6.62 0.78
C ALA A 162 -28.80 6.00 -0.13
N GLU A 163 -28.22 4.87 0.28
CA GLU A 163 -27.31 4.12 -0.57
C GLU A 163 -28.03 3.69 -1.86
N PRO A 164 -27.45 3.90 -3.05
CA PRO A 164 -28.02 3.39 -4.27
C PRO A 164 -28.09 1.86 -4.19
N ALA A 165 -29.21 1.28 -4.63
CA ALA A 165 -29.39 -0.16 -4.61
C ALA A 165 -28.23 -0.84 -5.35
N ALA A 166 -27.44 -1.64 -4.64
CA ALA A 166 -26.31 -2.34 -5.20
C ALA A 166 -26.78 -3.20 -6.38
N GLN A 167 -26.36 -2.85 -7.60
CA GLN A 167 -26.55 -3.70 -8.76
C GLN A 167 -25.64 -4.92 -8.61
N ARG A 168 -26.15 -5.96 -7.97
CA ARG A 168 -25.58 -7.29 -8.12
C ARG A 168 -25.76 -7.65 -9.59
N LEU A 169 -24.65 -7.84 -10.31
CA LEU A 169 -24.69 -8.59 -11.55
C LEU A 169 -25.45 -9.88 -11.24
N ALA A 170 -26.54 -10.13 -11.97
CA ALA A 170 -27.19 -11.41 -11.89
C ALA A 170 -26.11 -12.44 -12.22
N VAL A 171 -25.69 -13.20 -11.21
CA VAL A 171 -24.90 -14.40 -11.43
C VAL A 171 -25.76 -15.20 -12.39
N GLY A 172 -25.37 -15.23 -13.67
CA GLY A 172 -26.01 -16.07 -14.66
C GLY A 172 -26.17 -17.43 -14.00
N SER A 173 -27.38 -17.99 -14.11
CA SER A 173 -27.93 -19.12 -13.34
C SER A 173 -27.19 -20.46 -13.50
N ALA A 174 -25.86 -20.45 -13.47
CA ALA A 174 -25.01 -21.59 -13.17
C ALA A 174 -24.71 -21.57 -11.67
N ALA A 175 -25.75 -21.69 -10.85
CA ALA A 175 -25.56 -22.29 -9.55
C ALA A 175 -24.95 -23.68 -9.81
N PRO A 176 -23.80 -24.05 -9.21
CA PRO A 176 -23.32 -25.41 -9.30
C PRO A 176 -24.44 -26.31 -8.78
N LYS A 177 -24.84 -27.32 -9.57
CA LYS A 177 -25.86 -28.27 -9.14
C LYS A 177 -25.41 -28.87 -7.80
N ALA A 178 -26.27 -28.80 -6.79
CA ALA A 178 -26.01 -29.43 -5.51
C ALA A 178 -25.64 -30.91 -5.73
N GLY A 179 -24.45 -31.31 -5.25
CA GLY A 179 -23.89 -32.65 -5.46
C GLY A 179 -22.77 -32.76 -6.50
N GLN A 180 -22.30 -31.66 -7.09
CA GLN A 180 -21.11 -31.70 -7.93
C GLN A 180 -19.84 -31.68 -7.08
N GLU A 181 -19.30 -32.86 -6.75
CA GLU A 181 -17.95 -32.97 -6.17
C GLU A 181 -16.92 -32.44 -7.19
N LEU A 182 -16.35 -31.28 -6.89
CA LEU A 182 -15.21 -30.76 -7.62
C LEU A 182 -13.96 -31.49 -7.16
N ARG A 183 -13.43 -32.38 -8.01
CA ARG A 183 -12.12 -33.02 -7.78
C ARG A 183 -11.01 -31.99 -8.02
N ALA A 184 -10.60 -31.30 -6.96
CA ALA A 184 -9.39 -30.50 -6.97
C ALA A 184 -8.17 -31.43 -7.13
N ARG A 185 -7.53 -31.40 -8.32
CA ARG A 185 -6.28 -32.11 -8.55
C ARG A 185 -5.14 -31.28 -7.95
N LYS A 186 -4.58 -31.72 -6.81
CA LYS A 186 -3.35 -31.13 -6.28
C LYS A 186 -2.24 -31.22 -7.34
N PRO A 187 -1.44 -30.17 -7.56
CA PRO A 187 -0.26 -30.27 -8.41
C PRO A 187 0.69 -31.32 -7.80
N THR A 188 0.97 -32.37 -8.56
CA THR A 188 2.00 -33.36 -8.21
C THR A 188 3.23 -33.07 -9.04
N GLY A 189 4.07 -32.15 -8.57
CA GLY A 189 5.31 -31.85 -9.25
C GLY A 189 6.11 -30.76 -8.55
N HIS A 190 7.12 -31.18 -7.80
CA HIS A 190 8.34 -30.38 -7.66
C HIS A 190 9.10 -30.49 -8.99
N GLY A 191 8.74 -29.65 -9.94
CA GLY A 191 9.60 -29.35 -11.09
C GLY A 191 10.70 -28.42 -10.58
N GLY A 192 11.92 -28.95 -10.48
CA GLY A 192 13.05 -28.26 -9.88
C GLY A 192 13.38 -26.92 -10.53
N HIS A 193 13.87 -26.04 -9.67
CA HIS A 193 14.87 -25.03 -10.01
C HIS A 193 16.03 -25.20 -9.02
#